data_AF-A0A371IR80-F1
#
_entry.id   AF-A0A371IR80-F1
#
_cell.length_a   1.000
_cell.length_b   1.000
_cell.length_c   1.000
_cell.angle_alpha   90.00
_cell.angle_beta   90.00
_cell.angle_gamma   90.00
#
_symmetry.space_group_name_H-M   'P 1'
#
loop_
_entity.id
_entity.type
_entity.pdbx_description
1 polymer ?
#
loop_
_entity_poly.entity_id
_entity_poly.type
_entity_poly.pdbx_seq_one_letter_code
_entity_poly.pdbx_strand_id
1 'polypeptide(L)'
;MIDFNVIKKLTALDSKTLIERALKLSEENGEVSEAILSYVKANGCEYKNKTKEDVIEECLDVIIVASSIISQVNDNVDVEHIYKCKLKKWEEKCK
;
A
#
# COMPACT_ATOMS: atom_id res chain seq x y z
N MET A 1 8.16 -10.69 3.00
CA MET A 1 7.86 -9.38 3.63
C MET A 1 6.37 -9.15 3.67
N ILE A 2 5.63 -9.35 2.58
CA ILE A 2 4.15 -9.32 2.57
C ILE A 2 3.62 -10.76 2.61
N ASP A 3 2.78 -11.09 3.58
CA ASP A 3 2.11 -12.40 3.67
C ASP A 3 0.68 -12.31 3.13
N PHE A 4 0.52 -12.62 1.84
CA PHE A 4 -0.78 -12.59 1.17
C PHE A 4 -1.79 -13.59 1.78
N ASN A 5 -1.32 -14.69 2.40
CA ASN A 5 -2.24 -15.65 3.02
C ASN A 5 -2.85 -15.07 4.31
N VAL A 6 -2.05 -14.36 5.11
CA VAL A 6 -2.53 -13.63 6.28
C VAL A 6 -3.47 -12.51 5.86
N ILE A 7 -3.09 -11.71 4.86
CA ILE A 7 -3.95 -10.63 4.35
C ILE A 7 -5.28 -11.19 3.86
N LYS A 8 -5.29 -12.26 3.06
CA LYS A 8 -6.52 -12.91 2.59
C LYS A 8 -7.43 -13.35 3.73
N LYS A 9 -6.86 -13.93 4.80
CA LYS A 9 -7.61 -14.30 6.01
C LYS A 9 -8.22 -13.08 6.70
N LEU A 10 -7.44 -12.01 6.89
CA LEU A 10 -7.92 -10.78 7.52
C LEU A 10 -8.98 -10.06 6.67
N THR A 11 -8.80 -10.01 5.35
CA THR A 11 -9.77 -9.46 4.41
C THR A 11 -11.11 -10.18 4.48
N ALA A 12 -11.12 -11.50 4.72
CA ALA A 12 -12.36 -12.27 4.87
C ALA A 12 -13.07 -12.02 6.22
N LEU A 13 -12.33 -11.60 7.25
CA LEU A 13 -12.88 -11.25 8.57
C LEU A 13 -13.36 -9.79 8.65
N ASP A 14 -12.75 -8.90 7.86
CA ASP A 14 -13.07 -7.48 7.84
C ASP A 14 -14.27 -7.19 6.91
N SER A 15 -15.30 -6.54 7.45
CA SER A 15 -16.58 -6.31 6.77
C SER A 15 -16.57 -5.23 5.70
N LYS A 16 -15.41 -4.58 5.45
CA LYS A 16 -15.31 -3.53 4.43
C LYS A 16 -15.64 -4.05 3.03
N THR A 17 -16.54 -3.35 2.38
CA THR A 17 -16.85 -3.50 0.96
C THR A 17 -15.65 -3.09 0.10
N LEU A 18 -15.67 -3.52 -1.17
CA LEU A 18 -14.64 -3.12 -2.14
C LEU A 18 -14.53 -1.60 -2.27
N ILE A 19 -15.66 -0.87 -2.22
CA ILE A 19 -15.70 0.59 -2.31
C ILE A 19 -15.05 1.22 -1.06
N GLU A 20 -15.37 0.74 0.14
CA GLU A 20 -14.76 1.23 1.37
C GLU A 20 -13.25 0.97 1.40
N ARG A 21 -12.78 -0.18 0.89
CA ARG A 21 -11.33 -0.43 0.76
C ARG A 21 -10.67 0.48 -0.26
N ALA A 22 -11.33 0.79 -1.38
CA ALA A 22 -10.81 1.75 -2.35
C ALA A 22 -10.68 3.16 -1.75
N LEU A 23 -11.64 3.57 -0.92
CA LEU A 23 -11.55 4.84 -0.18
C LEU A 23 -10.43 4.80 0.87
N LYS A 24 -10.30 3.71 1.63
CA LYS A 24 -9.21 3.54 2.59
C LYS A 24 -7.84 3.58 1.90
N LEU A 25 -7.71 3.00 0.70
CA LEU A 25 -6.46 3.10 -0.08
C LEU A 25 -6.11 4.57 -0.41
N SER A 26 -7.12 5.40 -0.70
CA SER A 26 -6.92 6.83 -0.93
C SER A 26 -6.50 7.57 0.33
N GLU A 27 -7.02 7.16 1.49
CA GLU A 27 -6.63 7.67 2.81
C GLU A 27 -5.17 7.36 3.11
N GLU A 28 -4.74 6.09 3.00
CA GLU A 28 -3.34 5.69 3.22
C GLU A 28 -2.37 6.44 2.29
N ASN A 29 -2.76 6.65 1.03
CA ASN A 29 -1.93 7.41 0.09
C ASN A 29 -1.79 8.90 0.49
N GLY A 30 -2.81 9.45 1.15
CA GLY A 30 -2.75 10.77 1.77
C GLY A 30 -1.78 10.79 2.96
N GLU A 31 -1.81 9.77 3.80
CA GLU A 31 -0.91 9.62 4.95
C GLU A 31 0.56 9.46 4.51
N VAL A 32 0.82 8.68 3.45
CA VAL A 32 2.16 8.63 2.80
C VAL A 32 2.61 10.02 2.38
N SER A 33 1.72 10.80 1.75
CA SER A 33 2.05 12.15 1.30
C SER A 33 2.39 13.06 2.48
N GLU A 34 1.61 13.00 3.57
CA GLU A 34 1.86 13.75 4.79
C GLU A 34 3.19 13.36 5.46
N ALA A 35 3.43 12.06 5.64
CA ALA A 35 4.63 11.55 6.27
C ALA A 35 5.88 11.97 5.50
N ILE A 36 5.86 11.86 4.17
CA ILE A 36 6.97 12.32 3.32
C ILE A 36 7.17 13.83 3.47
N LEU A 37 6.11 14.64 3.34
CA LEU A 37 6.22 16.10 3.42
C LEU A 37 6.75 16.56 4.78
N SER A 38 6.31 15.92 5.87
CA SER A 38 6.81 16.21 7.20
C SER A 38 8.25 15.74 7.40
N TYR A 39 8.60 14.53 6.95
CA TYR A 39 9.95 13.96 7.04
C TYR A 39 11.00 14.81 6.30
N VAL A 40 10.67 15.31 5.10
CA VAL A 40 11.58 16.19 4.33
C VAL A 40 11.52 17.66 4.78
N LYS A 41 10.76 17.96 5.84
CA LYS A 41 10.57 19.31 6.37
C LYS A 41 10.07 20.31 5.32
N ALA A 42 9.11 19.89 4.50
CA ALA A 42 8.46 20.78 3.56
C ALA A 42 7.80 21.96 4.30
N ASN A 43 7.76 23.13 3.65
CA ASN A 43 7.18 24.33 4.23
C ASN A 43 5.72 24.06 4.66
N GLY A 44 5.37 24.43 5.90
CA GLY A 44 4.05 24.19 6.48
C GLY A 44 3.79 22.76 6.94
N CYS A 45 4.78 21.85 6.87
CA CYS A 45 4.62 20.44 7.27
C CYS A 45 5.57 20.00 8.38
N GLU A 46 6.61 20.79 8.71
CA GLU A 46 7.62 20.42 9.71
C GLU A 46 7.04 20.20 11.12
N TYR A 47 5.98 20.91 11.50
CA TYR A 47 5.38 20.82 12.83
C TYR A 47 4.85 19.42 13.20
N LYS A 48 4.58 18.56 12.20
CA LYS A 48 4.10 17.20 12.39
C LYS A 48 5.20 16.22 12.83
N ASN A 49 6.47 16.61 12.66
CA ASN A 49 7.66 15.91 13.13
C ASN A 49 7.67 14.39 12.84
N LYS A 50 7.18 13.99 11.65
CA LYS A 50 7.20 12.60 11.21
C LYS A 50 8.62 12.16 10.87
N THR A 51 8.89 10.89 11.14
CA THR A 51 10.20 10.25 11.00
C THR A 51 10.29 9.42 9.72
N LYS A 52 11.47 8.83 9.48
CA LYS A 52 11.63 7.89 8.36
C LYS A 52 10.81 6.62 8.60
N GLU A 53 10.70 6.21 9.86
CA GLU A 53 9.92 5.07 10.31
C GLU A 53 8.44 5.28 9.98
N ASP A 54 7.88 6.48 10.25
CA ASP A 54 6.52 6.82 9.85
C ASP A 54 6.33 6.68 8.32
N VAL A 55 7.26 7.19 7.50
CA VAL A 55 7.16 7.06 6.03
C VAL A 55 7.07 5.59 5.60
N ILE A 56 7.84 4.72 6.27
CA ILE A 56 7.81 3.27 5.99
C ILE A 56 6.47 2.67 6.42
N GLU A 57 5.96 3.05 7.58
CA GLU A 57 4.65 2.61 8.11
C GLU A 57 3.52 2.95 7.14
N GLU A 58 3.37 4.22 6.76
CA GLU A 58 2.29 4.62 5.86
C GLU A 58 2.42 3.93 4.48
N CYS A 59 3.65 3.69 4.01
CA CYS A 59 3.88 2.93 2.78
C CYS A 59 3.45 1.46 2.91
N LEU A 60 3.64 0.85 4.09
CA LEU A 60 3.18 -0.50 4.38
C LEU A 60 1.66 -0.55 4.47
N ASP A 61 1.00 0.48 4.99
CA ASP A 61 -0.46 0.54 5.03
C ASP A 61 -1.06 0.58 3.62
N VAL A 62 -0.50 1.39 2.71
CA VAL A 62 -0.85 1.35 1.28
C VAL A 62 -0.72 -0.07 0.71
N ILE A 63 0.39 -0.74 1.00
CA ILE A 63 0.66 -2.11 0.53
C ILE A 63 -0.37 -3.09 1.09
N ILE A 64 -0.71 -3.01 2.38
CA ILE A 64 -1.68 -3.89 3.05
C ILE A 64 -3.07 -3.68 2.45
N VAL A 65 -3.52 -2.43 2.31
CA VAL A 65 -4.85 -2.13 1.78
C VAL A 65 -4.97 -2.52 0.31
N ALA A 66 -3.96 -2.23 -0.51
CA ALA A 66 -3.93 -2.67 -1.91
C ALA A 66 -3.94 -4.21 -2.02
N SER A 67 -3.19 -4.91 -1.16
CA SER A 67 -3.19 -6.37 -1.11
C SER A 67 -4.52 -6.94 -0.63
N SER A 68 -5.22 -6.24 0.26
CA SER A 68 -6.56 -6.59 0.70
C SER A 68 -7.58 -6.44 -0.43
N ILE A 69 -7.46 -5.40 -1.27
CA ILE A 69 -8.30 -5.24 -2.46
C ILE A 69 -8.08 -6.39 -3.42
N ILE A 70 -6.80 -6.72 -3.71
CA ILE A 70 -6.45 -7.88 -4.54
C ILE A 70 -7.10 -9.14 -3.96
N SER A 71 -6.97 -9.38 -2.65
CA SER A 71 -7.51 -10.57 -2.00
C SER A 71 -9.05 -10.65 -2.08
N GLN A 72 -9.76 -9.52 -2.07
CA GLN A 72 -11.22 -9.47 -2.13
C GLN A 72 -11.76 -9.75 -3.55
N VAL A 73 -11.00 -9.43 -4.60
CA VAL A 73 -11.42 -9.63 -6.00
C VAL A 73 -10.76 -10.83 -6.67
N ASN A 74 -9.78 -11.46 -6.02
CA ASN A 74 -8.99 -12.52 -6.62
C ASN A 74 -9.71 -13.88 -6.53
N ASP A 75 -10.33 -14.27 -7.64
CA ASP A 75 -10.97 -15.58 -7.76
C ASP A 75 -9.98 -16.69 -8.16
N ASN A 76 -9.09 -16.44 -9.15
CA ASN A 76 -8.11 -17.42 -9.66
C ASN A 76 -6.91 -16.79 -10.41
N VAL A 77 -6.64 -15.50 -10.17
CA VAL A 77 -5.56 -14.78 -10.86
C VAL A 77 -4.22 -15.11 -10.21
N ASP A 78 -3.22 -15.46 -11.02
CA ASP A 78 -1.84 -15.62 -10.58
C ASP A 78 -1.18 -14.25 -10.33
N VAL A 79 -1.43 -13.70 -9.14
CA VAL A 79 -0.92 -12.40 -8.69
C VAL A 79 0.61 -12.37 -8.68
N GLU A 80 1.26 -13.48 -8.31
CA GLU A 80 2.72 -13.57 -8.23
C GLU A 80 3.35 -13.46 -9.62
N HIS A 81 2.79 -14.15 -10.62
CA HIS A 81 3.21 -14.02 -12.01
C HIS A 81 3.06 -12.58 -12.52
N ILE A 82 1.91 -11.93 -12.27
CA ILE A 82 1.67 -10.54 -12.69
C ILE A 82 2.71 -9.61 -12.05
N TYR A 83 2.95 -9.75 -10.75
CA TYR A 83 3.93 -8.96 -10.02
C TYR A 83 5.34 -9.11 -10.60
N LYS A 84 5.81 -10.35 -10.80
CA LYS A 84 7.12 -10.64 -11.40
C LYS A 84 7.26 -10.04 -12.81
N CYS A 85 6.23 -10.16 -13.64
CA CYS A 85 6.21 -9.56 -14.98
C CYS A 85 6.30 -8.03 -14.93
N LYS A 86 5.64 -7.37 -13.95
CA LYS A 86 5.72 -5.92 -13.78
C LYS A 86 7.09 -5.47 -13.29
N LEU A 87 7.71 -6.20 -12.37
CA LEU A 87 9.08 -5.93 -11.93
C LEU A 87 10.09 -6.05 -13.07
N LYS A 88 10.02 -7.13 -13.86
CA LYS A 88 10.91 -7.33 -15.01
C LYS A 88 10.80 -6.16 -16.01
N LYS A 89 9.58 -5.75 -16.35
CA LYS A 89 9.34 -4.58 -17.23
C LYS A 89 9.88 -3.27 -16.65
N TRP A 90 9.91 -3.14 -15.33
CA TRP A 90 10.49 -1.95 -14.69
C TRP A 90 12.02 -2.02 -14.71
N GLU A 91 12.61 -3.16 -14.42
CA GLU A 91 14.06 -3.40 -14.52
C GLU A 91 14.59 -3.08 -15.92
N GLU A 92 13.88 -3.51 -16.97
CA GLU A 92 14.21 -3.23 -18.37
C GLU A 92 14.21 -1.73 -18.72
N LYS A 93 13.46 -0.89 -17.99
CA LYS A 93 13.42 0.57 -18.20
C LYS A 93 14.51 1.32 -17.44
N CYS A 94 15.08 0.69 -16.40
CA CYS A 94 16.15 1.28 -15.60
C CYS A 94 17.55 1.00 -16.19
N LYS A 95 17.64 0.08 -17.15
CA LYS A 95 18.84 -0.22 -17.94
C LYS A 95 18.84 0.59 -19.23
#